data_AF-A0A4W5JYR9-F1
#
_entry.id   AF-A0A4W5JYR9-F1
#
_cell.length_a   1.000
_cell.length_b   1.000
_cell.length_c   1.000
_cell.angle_alpha   90.00
_cell.angle_beta   90.00
_cell.angle_gamma   90.00
#
_symmetry.space_group_name_H-M   'P 1'
#
loop_
_entity.id
_entity.type
_entity.pdbx_description
1 polymer ?
#
loop_
_entity_poly.entity_id
_entity_poly.type
_entity_poly.pdbx_seq_one_letter_code
_entity_poly.pdbx_strand_id
1 'polypeptide(L)'
;SVTLCSHRCTRKENCERSAEPRRFAWDIKQCVRLSVHPSNISVSQFSVTLILEAHNVPELSAGVNCTFEDLAEMDGLVEGNRIRCSSPAEKEVPRIIVDKGDHQIVQLYLKSKETGLVFANTSFVFYNCSVHK
;
A
#
# COMPACT_ATOMS: atom_id res chain seq x y z
N SER A 1 -11.10 24.02 11.12
CA SER A 1 -10.06 23.30 10.35
C SER A 1 -10.67 22.05 9.75
N VAL A 2 -10.57 21.86 8.43
CA VAL A 2 -10.98 20.64 7.72
C VAL A 2 -9.72 19.81 7.49
N THR A 3 -9.78 18.52 7.79
CA THR A 3 -8.59 17.70 8.04
C THR A 3 -8.85 16.23 7.73
N LEU A 4 -7.82 15.42 7.46
CA LEU A 4 -7.97 14.01 7.09
C LEU A 4 -8.46 13.15 8.27
N CYS A 5 -9.60 12.50 8.11
CA CYS A 5 -10.20 11.51 9.00
C CYS A 5 -10.70 10.34 8.15
N SER A 6 -10.21 9.12 8.42
CA SER A 6 -10.62 7.91 7.68
C SER A 6 -10.63 8.13 6.15
N HIS A 7 -9.57 8.77 5.62
CA HIS A 7 -9.37 9.06 4.19
C HIS A 7 -10.29 10.10 3.57
N ARG A 8 -11.01 10.88 4.38
CA ARG A 8 -11.83 12.01 3.93
C ARG A 8 -11.45 13.29 4.66
N CYS A 9 -11.50 14.41 3.96
CA CYS A 9 -11.29 15.72 4.57
C CYS A 9 -12.59 16.14 5.29
N THR A 10 -12.58 16.22 6.62
CA THR A 10 -13.74 16.59 7.43
C THR A 10 -13.36 17.47 8.63
N ARG A 11 -14.34 18.08 9.29
CA ARG A 11 -14.13 18.79 10.55
C ARG A 11 -13.94 17.78 11.69
N LYS A 12 -13.17 18.16 12.72
CA LYS A 12 -12.89 17.29 13.88
C LYS A 12 -14.15 16.71 14.54
N GLU A 13 -15.20 17.52 14.66
CA GLU A 13 -16.51 17.14 15.21
C GLU A 13 -17.25 16.06 14.41
N ASN A 14 -16.98 15.98 13.11
CA ASN A 14 -17.59 15.04 12.18
C ASN A 14 -16.69 13.82 11.90
N CYS A 15 -15.59 13.69 12.64
CA CYS A 15 -14.67 12.57 12.55
C CYS A 15 -14.89 11.64 13.73
N GLU A 16 -15.40 10.45 13.44
CA GLU A 16 -15.60 9.41 14.44
C GLU A 16 -14.24 9.05 15.07
N ARG A 17 -14.19 9.00 16.40
CA ARG A 17 -12.97 8.67 17.18
C ARG A 17 -11.79 9.62 16.90
N SER A 18 -12.04 10.88 16.54
CA SER A 18 -10.99 11.90 16.28
C SER A 18 -10.08 12.23 17.46
N ALA A 19 -10.48 11.85 18.68
CA ALA A 19 -9.67 11.99 19.88
C ALA A 19 -8.56 10.91 19.99
N GLU A 20 -8.64 9.83 19.22
CA GLU A 20 -7.66 8.76 19.26
C GLU A 20 -6.36 9.13 18.54
N PRO A 21 -5.21 8.65 19.04
CA PRO A 21 -3.92 8.96 18.45
C PRO A 21 -3.87 8.52 16.98
N ARG A 22 -3.40 9.41 16.10
CA ARG A 22 -3.20 9.18 14.66
C ARG A 22 -4.46 8.89 13.84
N ARG A 23 -5.67 9.12 14.37
CA ARG A 23 -6.92 9.08 13.60
C ARG A 23 -7.30 10.40 12.91
N PHE A 24 -6.65 11.50 13.30
CA PHE A 24 -6.91 12.83 12.76
C PHE A 24 -5.58 13.59 12.53
N ALA A 25 -5.34 14.06 11.30
CA ALA A 25 -4.04 14.60 10.88
C ALA A 25 -4.09 16.11 10.56
N TRP A 26 -3.90 16.98 11.55
CA TRP A 26 -4.04 18.44 11.44
C TRP A 26 -2.85 19.17 10.78
N ASP A 27 -1.69 18.50 10.68
CA ASP A 27 -0.48 19.00 10.03
C ASP A 27 -0.03 18.06 8.90
N ILE A 28 0.60 18.58 7.85
CA ILE A 28 1.10 17.78 6.72
C ILE A 28 2.10 16.70 7.13
N LYS A 29 2.83 16.90 8.24
CA LYS A 29 3.74 15.91 8.82
C LYS A 29 3.01 14.71 9.41
N GLN A 30 1.71 14.84 9.67
CA GLN A 30 0.84 13.78 10.19
C GLN A 30 0.14 13.01 9.07
N CYS A 31 0.37 13.34 7.80
CA CYS A 31 -0.10 12.52 6.69
C CYS A 31 0.52 11.12 6.76
N VAL A 32 -0.28 10.13 6.37
CA VAL A 32 0.16 8.74 6.26
C VAL A 32 1.30 8.64 5.24
N ARG A 33 2.36 7.91 5.58
CA ARG A 33 3.48 7.63 4.68
C ARG A 33 3.69 6.13 4.62
N LEU A 34 3.89 5.62 3.41
CA LEU A 34 4.12 4.21 3.16
C LEU A 34 5.43 4.04 2.39
N SER A 35 6.30 3.18 2.92
CA SER A 35 7.49 2.70 2.23
C SER A 35 7.41 1.20 2.05
N VAL A 36 8.09 0.68 1.03
CA VAL A 36 8.11 -0.74 0.68
C VAL A 36 9.53 -1.17 0.37
N HIS A 37 9.91 -2.36 0.86
CA HIS A 37 11.20 -2.97 0.60
C HIS A 37 11.05 -4.48 0.29
N PRO A 38 11.58 -4.96 -0.85
CA PRO A 38 12.13 -4.17 -1.96
C PRO A 38 11.03 -3.33 -2.65
N SER A 39 11.40 -2.20 -3.26
CA SER A 39 10.45 -1.35 -4.03
C SER A 39 10.36 -1.73 -5.51
N ASN A 40 11.19 -2.68 -5.93
CA ASN A 40 11.20 -3.22 -7.28
C ASN A 40 11.46 -4.72 -7.29
N ILE A 41 10.88 -5.43 -8.25
CA ILE A 41 11.15 -6.84 -8.50
C ILE A 41 11.10 -7.14 -9.99
N SER A 42 11.78 -8.22 -10.40
CA SER A 42 11.67 -8.69 -11.78
C SER A 42 10.30 -9.32 -12.03
N VAL A 43 9.76 -9.20 -13.24
CA VAL A 43 8.53 -9.92 -13.64
C VAL A 43 8.65 -11.44 -13.52
N SER A 44 9.87 -11.98 -13.57
CA SER A 44 10.14 -13.41 -13.39
C SER A 44 10.23 -13.82 -11.91
N GLN A 45 10.22 -12.85 -10.98
CA GLN A 45 10.21 -13.09 -9.55
C GLN A 45 8.76 -12.98 -9.04
N PHE A 46 8.23 -14.08 -8.54
CA PHE A 46 6.87 -14.17 -8.00
C PHE A 46 6.89 -14.62 -6.54
N SER A 47 5.83 -14.29 -5.80
CA SER A 47 5.71 -14.62 -4.36
C SER A 47 6.86 -14.11 -3.50
N VAL A 48 7.46 -12.96 -3.88
CA VAL A 48 8.52 -12.32 -3.12
C VAL A 48 7.93 -11.69 -1.88
N THR A 49 8.56 -11.87 -0.72
CA THR A 49 8.14 -11.19 0.52
C THR A 49 8.52 -9.71 0.46
N LEU A 50 7.52 -8.84 0.53
CA LEU A 50 7.64 -7.40 0.65
C LEU A 50 7.42 -6.98 2.11
N ILE A 51 8.26 -6.07 2.59
CA ILE A 51 8.14 -5.44 3.91
C ILE A 51 7.70 -4.00 3.67
N LEU A 52 6.51 -3.67 4.15
CA LEU A 52 5.99 -2.31 4.13
C LEU A 52 6.10 -1.68 5.52
N GLU A 53 6.50 -0.42 5.57
CA GLU A 53 6.53 0.37 6.80
C GLU A 53 5.62 1.58 6.65
N ALA A 54 4.61 1.63 7.53
CA ALA A 54 3.59 2.66 7.54
C ALA A 54 3.79 3.59 8.75
N HIS A 55 3.89 4.89 8.48
CA HIS A 55 4.01 5.92 9.51
C HIS A 55 2.72 6.74 9.60
N ASN A 56 2.47 7.29 10.79
CA ASN A 56 1.27 8.08 11.12
C ASN A 56 -0.05 7.31 10.93
N VAL A 57 -0.03 5.99 11.07
CA VAL A 57 -1.22 5.14 11.01
C VAL A 57 -1.78 4.83 12.40
N PRO A 58 -3.11 4.65 12.54
CA PRO A 58 -3.70 4.09 13.74
C PRO A 58 -3.27 2.62 13.91
N GLU A 59 -3.65 2.00 15.02
CA GLU A 59 -3.39 0.57 15.23
C GLU A 59 -4.07 -0.27 14.14
N LEU A 60 -3.33 -1.22 13.55
CA LEU A 60 -3.77 -2.06 12.44
C LEU A 60 -4.11 -3.50 12.88
N SER A 61 -4.57 -3.67 14.12
CA SER A 61 -4.84 -4.98 14.75
C SER A 61 -5.96 -5.76 14.05
N ALA A 62 -6.89 -5.09 13.36
CA ALA A 62 -7.90 -5.73 12.52
C ALA A 62 -7.33 -6.40 11.25
N GLY A 63 -6.07 -6.09 10.90
CA GLY A 63 -5.40 -6.59 9.70
C GLY A 63 -5.57 -5.69 8.48
N VAL A 64 -4.75 -5.96 7.46
CA VAL A 64 -4.67 -5.17 6.23
C VAL A 64 -4.51 -6.07 5.01
N ASN A 65 -4.93 -5.56 3.85
CA ASN A 65 -4.65 -6.16 2.55
C ASN A 65 -3.70 -5.25 1.77
N CYS A 66 -2.75 -5.86 1.06
CA CYS A 66 -1.90 -5.21 0.09
C CYS A 66 -2.52 -5.35 -1.30
N THR A 67 -2.99 -4.25 -1.87
CA THR A 67 -3.66 -4.24 -3.17
C THR A 67 -2.73 -3.61 -4.20
N PHE A 68 -2.33 -4.37 -5.22
CA PHE A 68 -1.52 -3.90 -6.33
C PHE A 68 -2.46 -3.39 -7.42
N GLU A 69 -2.82 -2.10 -7.37
CA GLU A 69 -3.79 -1.48 -8.28
C GLU A 69 -5.04 -2.35 -8.48
N ASP A 70 -5.41 -2.69 -9.72
CA ASP A 70 -6.51 -3.61 -10.04
C ASP A 70 -6.01 -5.04 -10.36
N LEU A 71 -4.76 -5.35 -10.06
CA LEU A 71 -4.08 -6.57 -10.51
C LEU A 71 -4.27 -7.72 -9.53
N ALA A 72 -4.04 -7.45 -8.24
CA ALA A 72 -4.07 -8.47 -7.20
C ALA A 72 -4.31 -7.85 -5.83
N GLU A 73 -4.95 -8.61 -4.94
CA GLU A 73 -5.09 -8.27 -3.53
C GLU A 73 -4.53 -9.43 -2.68
N MET A 74 -3.56 -9.11 -1.83
CA MET A 74 -2.81 -10.07 -1.03
C MET A 74 -3.05 -9.79 0.46
N ASP A 75 -3.13 -10.84 1.27
CA ASP A 75 -3.20 -10.68 2.73
C ASP A 75 -1.90 -10.09 3.27
N GLY A 76 -2.04 -9.09 4.16
CA GLY A 76 -0.92 -8.47 4.87
C GLY A 76 -0.86 -8.92 6.32
N LEU A 77 0.29 -9.45 6.72
CA LEU A 77 0.58 -9.79 8.12
C LEU A 77 1.17 -8.57 8.83
N VAL A 78 0.49 -8.10 9.87
CA VAL A 78 0.92 -6.93 10.66
C VAL A 78 1.81 -7.38 11.82
N GLU A 79 3.06 -6.91 11.83
CA GLU A 79 4.05 -7.14 12.89
C GLU A 79 4.51 -5.77 13.44
N GLY A 80 3.74 -5.22 14.39
CA GLY A 80 4.00 -3.88 14.95
C GLY A 80 3.73 -2.76 13.93
N ASN A 81 4.77 -2.03 13.53
CA ASN A 81 4.68 -0.99 12.48
C ASN A 81 5.07 -1.50 11.08
N ARG A 82 5.37 -2.79 10.96
CA ARG A 82 5.74 -3.45 9.69
C ARG A 82 4.60 -4.32 9.22
N ILE A 83 4.44 -4.38 7.90
CA ILE A 83 3.42 -5.19 7.24
C ILE A 83 4.14 -6.07 6.23
N ARG A 84 3.95 -7.38 6.33
CA ARG A 84 4.53 -8.37 5.42
C ARG A 84 3.47 -8.78 4.41
N CYS A 85 3.75 -8.57 3.14
CA CYS A 85 2.90 -8.97 2.03
C CYS A 85 3.70 -9.75 1.01
N SER A 86 3.05 -10.62 0.24
CA SER A 86 3.69 -11.29 -0.89
C SER A 86 3.42 -10.51 -2.18
N SER A 87 4.39 -10.50 -3.10
CA SER A 87 4.16 -10.01 -4.45
C SER A 87 3.16 -10.92 -5.19
N PRO A 88 2.42 -10.39 -6.19
CA PRO A 88 1.48 -11.18 -6.99
C PRO A 88 2.14 -12.39 -7.65
N ALA A 89 1.34 -13.40 -7.99
CA ALA A 89 1.82 -14.56 -8.73
C ALA A 89 2.08 -14.21 -10.21
N GLU A 90 2.91 -14.99 -10.91
CA GLU A 90 3.25 -14.77 -12.32
C GLU A 90 2.01 -14.61 -13.23
N LYS A 91 0.92 -15.33 -12.93
CA LYS A 91 -0.33 -15.28 -13.68
C LYS A 91 -1.11 -13.96 -13.50
N GLU A 92 -0.85 -13.25 -12.41
CA GLU A 92 -1.53 -12.03 -11.98
C GLU A 92 -0.69 -10.78 -12.26
N VAL A 93 0.64 -10.94 -12.38
CA VAL A 93 1.52 -9.88 -12.86
C VAL A 93 1.08 -9.49 -14.28
N PRO A 94 0.84 -8.20 -14.55
CA PRO A 94 0.25 -7.77 -15.80
C PRO A 94 1.11 -8.23 -16.98
N ARG A 95 0.49 -8.98 -17.90
CA ARG A 95 1.08 -9.33 -19.21
C ARG A 95 1.48 -8.08 -20.00
N ILE A 96 1.03 -6.90 -19.60
CA ILE A 96 1.34 -5.60 -20.20
C ILE A 96 2.87 -5.33 -20.20
N ILE A 97 3.61 -5.87 -19.23
CA ILE A 97 5.09 -5.76 -19.18
C ILE A 97 5.76 -6.60 -20.28
N VAL A 98 5.06 -7.61 -20.81
CA VAL A 98 5.58 -8.45 -21.90
C VAL A 98 5.53 -7.71 -23.24
N ASP A 99 4.66 -6.71 -23.40
CA ASP A 99 4.35 -6.13 -24.71
C ASP A 99 4.83 -4.67 -24.92
N LYS A 100 5.17 -3.88 -23.88
CA LYS A 100 5.32 -2.40 -24.04
C LYS A 100 6.45 -1.66 -23.27
N GLY A 101 7.34 -2.29 -22.49
CA GLY A 101 8.50 -1.55 -21.93
C GLY A 101 9.41 -2.29 -20.94
N ASP A 102 10.57 -1.71 -20.65
CA ASP A 102 11.61 -2.26 -19.75
C ASP A 102 11.16 -2.36 -18.28
N HIS A 103 10.22 -1.49 -17.88
CA HIS A 103 9.64 -1.46 -16.54
C HIS A 103 8.21 -0.92 -16.55
N GLN A 104 7.44 -1.28 -15.53
CA GLN A 104 6.11 -0.77 -15.23
C GLN A 104 6.04 -0.33 -13.77
N ILE A 105 5.56 0.89 -13.56
CA ILE A 105 5.26 1.43 -12.23
C ILE A 105 3.79 1.14 -11.94
N VAL A 106 3.50 0.46 -10.84
CA VAL A 106 2.15 0.23 -10.32
C VAL A 106 1.99 0.90 -8.97
N GLN A 107 0.74 1.17 -8.57
CA GLN A 107 0.43 1.70 -7.24
C GLN A 107 0.12 0.55 -6.29
N LEU A 108 0.90 0.43 -5.21
CA LEU A 108 0.65 -0.50 -4.12
C LEU A 108 -0.12 0.23 -3.02
N TYR A 109 -1.33 -0.25 -2.75
CA TYR A 109 -2.25 0.29 -1.78
C TYR A 109 -2.31 -0.59 -0.52
N LEU A 110 -2.50 0.04 0.63
CA LEU A 110 -2.90 -0.64 1.86
C LEU A 110 -4.39 -0.39 2.12
N LYS A 111 -5.13 -1.48 2.29
CA LYS A 111 -6.56 -1.49 2.57
C LYS A 111 -6.81 -2.04 3.97
N SER A 112 -7.57 -1.31 4.79
CA SER A 112 -7.90 -1.76 6.15
C SER A 112 -9.00 -2.82 6.10
N LYS A 113 -8.84 -3.93 6.83
CA LYS A 113 -9.92 -4.93 6.99
C LYS A 113 -11.06 -4.43 7.88
N GLU A 114 -10.81 -3.44 8.76
CA GLU A 114 -11.84 -2.85 9.63
C GLU A 114 -12.87 -2.04 8.83
N THR A 115 -12.39 -1.21 7.90
CA THR A 115 -13.24 -0.26 7.16
C THR A 115 -13.44 -0.62 5.70
N GLY A 116 -12.63 -1.53 5.16
CA GLY A 116 -12.60 -1.85 3.73
C GLY A 116 -12.00 -0.75 2.85
N LEU A 117 -11.51 0.34 3.45
CA LEU A 117 -11.00 1.51 2.73
C LEU A 117 -9.48 1.46 2.55
N VAL A 118 -9.03 1.99 1.42
CA VAL A 118 -7.61 2.25 1.15
C VAL A 118 -7.16 3.46 1.95
N PHE A 119 -6.01 3.33 2.62
CA PHE A 119 -5.49 4.35 3.53
C PHE A 119 -4.09 4.88 3.24
N ALA A 120 -3.30 4.11 2.51
CA ALA A 120 -1.95 4.49 2.13
C ALA A 120 -1.63 3.91 0.75
N ASN A 121 -0.70 4.56 0.06
CA ASN A 121 -0.18 4.05 -1.20
C ASN A 121 1.32 4.34 -1.33
N THR A 122 1.96 3.59 -2.22
CA THR A 122 3.34 3.81 -2.63
C THR A 122 3.55 3.27 -4.04
N SER A 123 4.58 3.75 -4.73
CA SER A 123 4.92 3.24 -6.06
C SER A 123 5.75 1.96 -5.94
N PHE A 124 5.42 0.98 -6.77
CA PHE A 124 6.14 -0.30 -6.86
C PHE A 124 6.49 -0.58 -8.32
N VAL A 125 7.71 -1.05 -8.58
CA VAL A 125 8.22 -1.21 -9.95
C VAL A 125 8.41 -2.66 -10.31
N PHE A 126 7.74 -3.11 -11.35
CA PHE A 126 8.06 -4.37 -12.01
C PHE A 126 8.98 -4.11 -13.20
N TYR A 127 10.12 -4.79 -13.30
CA TYR A 127 11.03 -4.66 -14.44
C TYR A 127 11.23 -5.99 -15.16
N ASN A 128 11.47 -5.92 -16.47
CA ASN A 128 11.70 -7.10 -17.29
C ASN A 128 13.08 -6.98 -17.96
N CYS A 129 14.07 -7.74 -17.48
CA CYS A 129 15.41 -7.73 -18.09
C CYS A 129 15.47 -8.47 -19.42
N SER A 130 14.47 -9.31 -19.76
CA SER A 130 14.48 -10.14 -20.97
C SER A 130 14.21 -9.37 -22.27
N VAL A 131 13.81 -8.10 -22.17
CA VAL A 131 13.54 -7.24 -23.35
C VAL A 131 14.79 -6.55 -23.89
N HIS A 132 15.86 -6.47 -23.09
CA HIS A 132 17.15 -5.97 -23.54
C HIS A 132 17.95 -7.12 -24.18
N LYS A 133 18.23 -7.01 -25.48
CA LYS A 133 19.11 -7.91 -26.25
C LYS A 133 20.41 -7.21 -26.61
#